data_AF-A0A2C9KL66-F1
#
_entry.id   AF-A0A2C9KL66-F1
#
_cell.length_a   1.000
_cell.length_b   1.000
_cell.length_c   1.000
_cell.angle_alpha   90.00
_cell.angle_beta   90.00
_cell.angle_gamma   90.00
#
_symmetry.space_group_name_H-M   'P 1'
#
loop_
_entity.id
_entity.type
_entity.pdbx_description
1 polymer ?
#
loop_
_entity_poly.entity_id
_entity_poly.type
_entity_poly.pdbx_seq_one_letter_code
_entity_poly.pdbx_strand_id
1 'polypeptide(L)'
;MAYDLYTCSCMFGDSRMNSSTSCADGIQEFAGHCYIEQIANRCCTSCSQVRTSDPDCLFGDHWSNCSSDACSSGSGTEQRSCCYTCRNTTSGSSTEQTTSQKISAGDVCNDDDNFRHDGKACADTIQESSALCWVYDIRQSCCRSCRMKTTNVT
;
A
#
# COMPACT_ATOMS: atom_id res chain seq x y z
N MET A 1 -1.36 -3.96 21.72
CA MET A 1 -1.66 -2.80 20.86
C MET A 1 -1.05 -3.11 19.51
N ALA A 2 -1.86 -3.51 18.54
CA ALA A 2 -1.38 -3.83 17.20
C ALA A 2 -1.25 -2.51 16.44
N TYR A 3 -0.02 -2.16 16.08
CA TYR A 3 0.27 -0.99 15.26
C TYR A 3 -0.22 -1.32 13.86
N ASP A 4 -1.26 -0.61 13.38
CA ASP A 4 -1.73 -0.70 12.00
C ASP A 4 -0.73 0.07 11.12
N LEU A 5 0.46 -0.50 10.93
CA LEU A 5 1.60 0.11 10.21
C LEU A 5 1.38 0.22 8.69
N TYR A 6 0.18 -0.04 8.20
CA TYR A 6 -0.12 -0.13 6.77
C TYR A 6 -1.27 0.78 6.31
N THR A 7 -1.63 1.81 7.08
CA THR A 7 -2.39 2.93 6.53
C THR A 7 -1.47 3.73 5.61
N CYS A 8 -1.35 3.27 4.36
CA CYS A 8 -0.67 3.98 3.29
C CYS A 8 -1.44 5.27 3.00
N SER A 9 -1.12 6.35 3.71
CA SER A 9 -1.72 7.67 3.48
C SER A 9 -1.18 8.21 2.16
N CYS A 10 -1.85 7.83 1.07
CA CYS A 10 -1.52 8.13 -0.32
C CYS A 10 -1.74 9.57 -0.68
N MET A 11 -0.95 10.43 -0.08
CA MET A 11 -1.20 11.85 -0.10
C MET A 11 -1.09 12.48 -1.49
N PHE A 12 -0.38 11.83 -2.40
CA PHE A 12 -0.21 12.23 -3.80
C PHE A 12 -0.89 11.28 -4.79
N GLY A 13 -1.69 10.34 -4.31
CA GLY A 13 -2.26 9.27 -5.13
C GLY A 13 -1.21 8.30 -5.66
N ASP A 14 -1.52 7.66 -6.78
CA ASP A 14 -0.60 6.75 -7.46
C ASP A 14 0.37 7.50 -8.39
N SER A 15 1.61 7.04 -8.39
CA SER A 15 2.63 7.39 -9.38
C SER A 15 2.62 6.37 -10.54
N ARG A 16 3.64 6.40 -11.40
CA ARG A 16 3.86 5.29 -12.34
C ARG A 16 4.64 4.16 -11.67
N MET A 17 4.25 2.92 -11.95
CA MET A 17 4.97 1.73 -11.47
C MET A 17 6.35 1.65 -12.13
N ASN A 18 6.41 1.88 -13.44
CA ASN A 18 7.64 1.99 -14.23
C ASN A 18 7.44 3.01 -15.40
N SER A 19 8.36 3.06 -16.37
CA SER A 19 8.28 4.02 -17.47
C SER A 19 7.02 3.85 -18.35
N SER A 20 6.55 2.61 -18.52
CA SER A 20 5.44 2.28 -19.42
C SER A 20 4.12 1.94 -18.71
N THR A 21 4.16 1.57 -17.43
CA THR A 21 3.03 0.93 -16.74
C THR A 21 2.49 1.80 -15.62
N SER A 22 1.18 2.05 -15.64
CA SER A 22 0.49 2.73 -14.54
C SER A 22 0.33 1.78 -13.34
N CYS A 23 0.11 2.33 -12.15
CA CYS A 23 -0.14 1.50 -10.97
C CYS A 23 -1.43 0.68 -11.11
N ALA A 24 -2.49 1.26 -11.67
CA ALA A 24 -3.76 0.57 -11.88
C ALA A 24 -3.59 -0.63 -12.81
N ASP A 25 -2.91 -0.46 -13.95
CA ASP A 25 -2.70 -1.54 -14.92
C ASP A 25 -1.83 -2.65 -14.32
N GLY A 26 -0.71 -2.29 -13.69
CA GLY A 26 0.22 -3.27 -13.13
C GLY A 26 -0.38 -4.06 -11.96
N ILE A 27 -1.20 -3.42 -11.12
CA ILE A 27 -1.88 -4.09 -10.00
C ILE A 27 -3.06 -4.94 -10.48
N GLN A 28 -3.75 -4.50 -11.54
CA GLN A 28 -4.77 -5.32 -12.20
C GLN A 28 -4.16 -6.56 -12.85
N GLU A 29 -2.97 -6.44 -13.44
CA GLU A 29 -2.21 -7.58 -13.97
C GLU A 29 -1.74 -8.50 -12.84
N PHE A 30 -1.18 -7.93 -11.77
CA PHE A 30 -0.68 -8.69 -10.63
C PHE A 30 -0.68 -7.90 -9.31
N ALA A 31 -1.65 -8.20 -8.44
CA ALA A 31 -1.79 -7.55 -7.14
C ALA A 31 -0.62 -7.84 -6.18
N GLY A 32 0.12 -8.94 -6.39
CA GLY A 32 1.30 -9.27 -5.59
C GLY A 32 2.42 -8.23 -5.68
N HIS A 33 2.40 -7.34 -6.68
CA HIS A 33 3.27 -6.16 -6.71
C HIS A 33 3.14 -5.27 -5.46
N CYS A 34 1.99 -5.27 -4.79
CA CYS A 34 1.76 -4.52 -3.55
C CYS A 34 2.52 -5.06 -2.33
N TYR A 35 3.10 -6.26 -2.42
CA TYR A 35 4.05 -6.75 -1.40
C TYR A 35 5.45 -6.15 -1.54
N ILE A 36 5.77 -5.55 -2.70
CA ILE A 36 7.06 -4.89 -2.92
C ILE A 36 6.96 -3.46 -2.38
N GLU A 37 7.68 -3.17 -1.30
CA GLU A 37 7.60 -1.88 -0.58
C GLU A 37 7.71 -0.66 -1.50
N GLN A 38 8.61 -0.71 -2.49
CA GLN A 38 8.81 0.39 -3.43
C GLN A 38 7.59 0.63 -4.33
N ILE A 39 6.91 -0.45 -4.73
CA ILE A 39 5.69 -0.37 -5.53
C ILE A 39 4.52 0.01 -4.63
N ALA A 40 4.39 -0.60 -3.45
CA ALA A 40 3.37 -0.24 -2.46
C ALA A 40 3.41 1.26 -2.15
N ASN A 41 4.60 1.84 -2.02
CA ASN A 41 4.78 3.27 -1.76
C ASN A 41 4.46 4.20 -2.94
N ARG A 42 4.58 3.71 -4.17
CA ARG A 42 4.29 4.45 -5.41
C ARG A 42 2.85 4.29 -5.85
N CYS A 43 2.31 3.10 -5.68
CA CYS A 43 1.02 2.63 -6.14
C CYS A 43 0.06 2.44 -4.98
N CYS A 44 0.22 3.25 -3.95
CA CYS A 44 -0.41 3.00 -2.67
C CYS A 44 -1.95 3.09 -2.76
N THR A 45 -2.51 3.92 -3.66
CA THR A 45 -3.96 4.05 -3.82
C THR A 45 -4.50 2.80 -4.48
N SER A 46 -3.89 2.39 -5.59
CA SER A 46 -4.24 1.13 -6.27
C SER A 46 -4.06 -0.08 -5.34
N CYS A 47 -2.96 -0.13 -4.56
CA CYS A 47 -2.72 -1.22 -3.61
C CYS A 47 -3.74 -1.25 -2.47
N SER A 48 -4.20 -0.09 -2.00
CA SER A 48 -5.25 -0.03 -0.97
C SER A 48 -6.58 -0.58 -1.48
N GLN A 49 -6.88 -0.48 -2.78
CA GLN A 49 -8.12 -0.95 -3.38
C GLN A 49 -8.19 -2.49 -3.47
N VAL A 50 -7.04 -3.14 -3.64
CA VAL A 50 -6.93 -4.61 -3.67
C VAL A 50 -6.60 -5.21 -2.32
N ARG A 51 -6.50 -4.38 -1.27
CA ARG A 51 -6.19 -4.87 0.08
C ARG A 51 -7.37 -5.66 0.65
N THR A 52 -7.08 -6.83 1.19
CA THR A 52 -8.04 -7.69 1.88
C THR A 52 -7.92 -7.55 3.40
N SER A 53 -8.89 -8.10 4.14
CA SER A 53 -8.85 -8.17 5.60
C SER A 53 -7.96 -9.30 6.13
N ASP A 54 -7.38 -10.12 5.25
CA ASP A 54 -6.58 -11.26 5.65
C ASP A 54 -5.11 -10.86 5.83
N PRO A 55 -4.55 -10.95 7.05
CA PRO A 55 -3.16 -10.60 7.29
C PRO A 55 -2.17 -11.50 6.52
N ASP A 56 -2.56 -12.74 6.19
CA ASP A 56 -1.71 -13.66 5.43
C ASP A 56 -1.84 -13.49 3.91
N CYS A 57 -2.88 -12.76 3.45
CA CYS A 57 -3.20 -12.54 2.03
C CYS A 57 -3.61 -11.10 1.75
N LEU A 58 -2.89 -10.14 2.32
CA LEU A 58 -3.25 -8.73 2.29
C LEU A 58 -3.55 -8.22 0.88
N PHE A 59 -2.88 -8.72 -0.17
CA PHE A 59 -3.14 -8.30 -1.55
C PHE A 59 -3.46 -9.48 -2.48
N GLY A 60 -3.82 -10.63 -1.91
CA GLY A 60 -4.01 -11.88 -2.65
C GLY A 60 -2.72 -12.69 -2.77
N ASP A 61 -2.49 -13.28 -3.95
CA ASP A 61 -1.32 -14.13 -4.18
C ASP A 61 -0.03 -13.29 -4.32
N HIS A 62 1.05 -13.75 -3.66
CA HIS A 62 2.38 -13.17 -3.73
C HIS A 62 3.14 -13.56 -5.00
N TRP A 63 2.76 -14.64 -5.67
CA TRP A 63 3.37 -15.11 -6.93
C TRP A 63 2.36 -15.16 -8.07
N SER A 64 2.81 -14.84 -9.28
CA SER A 64 1.95 -14.81 -10.47
C SER A 64 1.66 -16.19 -11.06
N ASN A 65 2.47 -17.19 -10.72
CA ASN A 65 2.35 -18.56 -11.22
C ASN A 65 1.64 -19.50 -10.24
N CYS A 66 0.82 -18.96 -9.33
CA CYS A 66 0.06 -19.76 -8.39
C CYS A 66 -0.93 -20.68 -9.13
N SER A 67 -0.89 -21.96 -8.78
CA SER A 67 -1.81 -22.97 -9.30
C SER A 67 -2.37 -23.81 -8.16
N SER A 68 -3.56 -24.38 -8.38
CA SER A 68 -4.22 -25.27 -7.43
C SER A 68 -3.39 -26.49 -7.04
N ASP A 69 -2.55 -26.96 -7.97
CA ASP A 69 -1.71 -28.14 -7.78
C ASP A 69 -0.59 -27.90 -6.76
N ALA A 70 -0.13 -26.65 -6.65
CA ALA A 70 0.87 -26.24 -5.67
C ALA A 70 0.34 -26.22 -4.23
N CYS A 71 -0.99 -26.19 -4.06
CA CYS A 71 -1.63 -26.03 -2.75
C CYS A 71 -1.70 -27.32 -1.94
N SER A 72 -1.69 -28.47 -2.62
CA SER A 72 -1.82 -29.80 -2.00
C SER A 72 -0.47 -30.39 -1.57
N SER A 73 0.62 -29.92 -2.17
CA SER A 73 1.98 -30.44 -2.00
C SER A 73 2.95 -29.46 -1.34
N GLY A 74 2.53 -28.20 -1.16
CA GLY A 74 3.35 -27.12 -0.65
C GLY A 74 3.76 -27.29 0.81
N SER A 75 5.03 -27.05 1.08
CA SER A 75 5.47 -26.65 2.41
C SER A 75 4.73 -25.36 2.79
N GLY A 76 4.58 -25.06 4.08
CA GLY A 76 3.76 -23.92 4.55
C GLY A 76 4.14 -22.53 3.98
N THR A 77 5.20 -22.43 3.18
CA THR A 77 5.58 -21.25 2.38
C THR A 77 4.83 -21.13 1.06
N GLU A 78 4.62 -22.20 0.27
CA GLU A 78 3.83 -22.10 -0.97
C GLU A 78 2.37 -21.74 -0.69
N GLN A 79 1.80 -22.28 0.38
CA GLN A 79 0.44 -21.94 0.82
C GLN A 79 0.31 -20.48 1.25
N ARG A 80 1.38 -19.85 1.74
CA ARG A 80 1.39 -18.41 2.05
C ARG A 80 1.59 -17.56 0.81
N SER A 81 2.46 -17.98 -0.10
CA SER A 81 2.71 -17.23 -1.34
C SER A 81 1.55 -17.31 -2.32
N CYS A 82 0.78 -18.40 -2.32
CA CYS A 82 -0.37 -18.63 -3.21
C CYS A 82 -1.69 -18.71 -2.44
N CYS A 83 -1.80 -17.91 -1.38
CA CYS A 83 -2.82 -18.11 -0.37
C CYS A 83 -4.25 -17.84 -0.86
N TYR A 84 -4.45 -16.93 -1.82
CA TYR A 84 -5.77 -16.68 -2.42
C TYR A 84 -6.16 -17.84 -3.34
N THR A 85 -5.25 -18.27 -4.21
CA THR A 85 -5.43 -19.45 -5.07
C THR A 85 -5.71 -20.70 -4.22
N CYS A 86 -4.90 -20.96 -3.20
CA CYS A 86 -5.02 -22.15 -2.37
C CYS A 86 -6.31 -22.16 -1.55
N ARG A 87 -6.74 -21.03 -0.99
CA ARG A 87 -8.01 -20.98 -0.26
C ARG A 87 -9.22 -21.25 -1.15
N ASN A 88 -9.20 -20.76 -2.38
CA ASN A 88 -10.28 -21.02 -3.35
C ASN A 88 -10.34 -22.50 -3.75
N THR A 89 -9.23 -23.24 -3.68
CA THR A 89 -9.23 -24.69 -3.95
C THR A 89 -9.78 -25.52 -2.78
N THR A 90 -9.59 -25.05 -1.55
CA THR A 90 -10.14 -25.72 -0.36
C THR A 90 -11.62 -25.41 -0.16
N SER A 91 -12.09 -24.27 -0.66
CA SER A 91 -13.46 -23.79 -0.51
C SER A 91 -14.29 -24.00 -1.78
N GLY A 92 -14.70 -25.24 -2.03
CA GLY A 92 -15.74 -25.56 -3.02
C GLY A 92 -17.15 -25.05 -2.67
N SER A 93 -17.31 -24.03 -1.82
CA SER A 93 -18.63 -23.48 -1.49
C SER A 93 -18.58 -22.06 -0.90
N SER A 94 -19.46 -21.22 -1.46
CA SER A 94 -19.96 -19.91 -1.01
C SER A 94 -19.19 -18.64 -1.38
N THR A 95 -19.65 -18.07 -2.50
CA THR A 95 -20.30 -16.75 -2.62
C THR A 95 -19.58 -15.53 -2.05
N GLU A 96 -19.21 -14.63 -2.97
CA GLU A 96 -19.11 -13.18 -2.82
C GLU A 96 -19.02 -12.65 -1.39
N GLN A 97 -17.82 -12.25 -0.99
CA GLN A 97 -17.71 -11.12 -0.07
C GLN A 97 -16.56 -10.19 -0.45
N THR A 98 -16.76 -9.51 -1.58
CA THR A 98 -16.24 -8.16 -1.78
C THR A 98 -16.85 -7.27 -0.69
N THR A 99 -16.20 -7.19 0.47
CA THR A 99 -16.38 -6.05 1.36
C THR A 99 -15.15 -5.17 1.19
N SER A 100 -15.17 -4.37 0.12
CA SER A 100 -14.35 -3.18 0.01
C SER A 100 -14.75 -2.28 1.17
N GLN A 101 -14.03 -2.39 2.29
CA GLN A 101 -14.13 -1.38 3.33
C GLN A 101 -13.48 -0.12 2.77
N LYS A 102 -14.35 0.74 2.25
CA LYS A 102 -14.09 2.15 1.98
C LYS A 102 -13.51 2.74 3.26
N ILE A 103 -12.18 2.84 3.32
CA ILE A 103 -11.49 3.64 4.33
C ILE A 103 -12.14 5.02 4.23
N SER A 104 -12.78 5.42 5.32
CA SER A 104 -13.49 6.69 5.38
C SER A 104 -12.54 7.82 5.00
N ALA A 105 -13.06 8.81 4.28
CA ALA A 105 -12.33 9.97 3.76
C ALA A 105 -11.83 10.93 4.87
N GLY A 106 -11.09 10.40 5.83
CA GLY A 106 -10.76 11.07 7.08
C GLY A 106 -9.63 10.43 7.87
N ASP A 107 -8.72 9.68 7.26
CA ASP A 107 -7.38 9.54 7.83
C ASP A 107 -6.74 10.93 7.83
N VAL A 108 -6.83 11.60 8.97
CA VAL A 108 -6.33 12.96 9.15
C VAL A 108 -4.81 12.89 9.12
N CYS A 109 -4.29 13.10 7.92
CA CYS A 109 -2.90 13.42 7.64
C CYS A 109 -2.47 14.61 8.51
N ASN A 110 -1.82 14.31 9.64
CA ASN A 110 -1.24 15.28 10.58
C ASN A 110 0.28 15.16 10.55
N ASP A 111 0.96 16.25 10.91
CA ASP A 111 2.40 16.20 11.17
C ASP A 111 2.64 15.61 12.58
N ASP A 112 3.70 14.83 12.73
CA ASP A 112 4.21 14.40 14.02
C ASP A 112 4.95 15.58 14.68
N ASP A 113 4.37 16.11 15.76
CA ASP A 113 4.93 17.24 16.51
C ASP A 113 6.32 16.96 17.10
N ASN A 114 6.71 15.69 17.26
CA ASN A 114 8.00 15.27 17.78
C ASN A 114 9.03 15.00 16.68
N PHE A 115 8.62 14.83 15.43
CA PHE A 115 9.55 14.59 14.34
C PHE A 115 10.39 15.83 14.07
N ARG A 116 11.71 15.63 13.92
CA ARG A 116 12.65 16.68 13.56
C ARG A 116 13.58 16.20 12.46
N HIS A 117 13.65 16.93 11.36
CA HIS A 117 14.65 16.73 10.31
C HIS A 117 15.64 17.89 10.36
N ASP A 118 16.91 17.60 10.62
CA ASP A 118 17.95 18.61 10.86
C ASP A 118 17.57 19.63 11.95
N GLY A 119 16.90 19.15 13.01
CA GLY A 119 16.44 19.97 14.13
C GLY A 119 15.20 20.82 13.85
N LYS A 120 14.61 20.73 12.65
CA LYS A 120 13.46 21.54 12.23
C LYS A 120 12.15 20.76 12.28
N ALA A 121 11.05 21.46 12.55
CA ALA A 121 9.71 20.89 12.48
C ALA A 121 9.27 20.71 11.02
N CYS A 122 8.25 19.88 10.82
CA CYS A 122 7.74 19.53 9.48
C CYS A 122 7.44 20.75 8.60
N ALA A 123 6.79 21.79 9.12
CA ALA A 123 6.47 22.98 8.34
C ALA A 123 7.72 23.67 7.79
N ASP A 124 8.76 23.80 8.62
CA ASP A 124 10.02 24.45 8.25
C ASP A 124 10.82 23.58 7.26
N THR A 125 10.94 22.29 7.54
CA THR A 125 11.62 21.32 6.67
C THR A 125 11.02 21.32 5.26
N ILE A 126 9.69 21.29 5.15
CA ILE A 126 9.00 21.23 3.85
C ILE A 126 8.97 22.60 3.16
N GLN A 127 9.04 23.71 3.91
CA GLN A 127 9.19 25.03 3.33
C GLN A 127 10.53 25.20 2.61
N GLU A 128 11.61 24.61 3.13
CA GLU A 128 12.94 24.64 2.52
C GLU A 128 13.07 23.74 1.30
N SER A 129 12.47 22.55 1.34
CA SER A 129 12.48 21.63 0.21
C SER A 129 11.24 20.76 0.16
N SER A 130 10.34 21.08 -0.78
CA SER A 130 9.17 20.24 -1.06
C SER A 130 9.53 18.87 -1.64
N ALA A 131 10.76 18.69 -2.13
CA ALA A 131 11.25 17.39 -2.60
C ALA A 131 11.39 16.38 -1.45
N LEU A 132 11.55 16.85 -0.21
CA LEU A 132 11.61 15.98 0.97
C LEU A 132 10.31 15.23 1.22
N CYS A 133 9.17 15.69 0.67
CA CYS A 133 7.90 14.98 0.72
C CYS A 133 7.90 13.64 -0.03
N TRP A 134 8.93 13.36 -0.84
CA TRP A 134 9.11 12.08 -1.50
C TRP A 134 9.97 11.10 -0.69
N VAL A 135 10.63 11.57 0.37
CA VAL A 135 11.37 10.71 1.29
C VAL A 135 10.38 10.06 2.25
N TYR A 136 10.44 8.73 2.36
CA TYR A 136 9.44 7.94 3.09
C TYR A 136 9.23 8.40 4.53
N ASP A 137 10.32 8.53 5.31
CA ASP A 137 10.24 8.88 6.74
C ASP A 137 9.67 10.29 6.96
N ILE A 138 10.07 11.24 6.10
CA ILE A 138 9.56 12.61 6.14
C ILE A 138 8.11 12.64 5.70
N ARG A 139 7.72 11.88 4.67
CA ARG A 139 6.35 11.84 4.18
C ARG A 139 5.38 11.30 5.22
N GLN A 140 5.77 10.26 5.95
CA GLN A 140 4.96 9.69 7.03
C GLN A 140 4.83 10.66 8.20
N SER A 141 5.95 11.29 8.58
CA SER A 141 5.99 12.16 9.76
C SER A 141 5.50 13.58 9.50
N CYS A 142 5.58 14.08 8.27
CA CYS A 142 5.26 15.46 7.87
C CYS A 142 4.13 15.51 6.84
N CYS A 143 3.14 14.63 7.03
CA CYS A 143 2.05 14.43 6.12
C CYS A 143 1.31 15.75 5.83
N ARG A 144 0.82 16.46 6.86
CA ARG A 144 0.02 17.68 6.68
C ARG A 144 0.79 18.77 5.95
N SER A 145 2.03 19.01 6.36
CA SER A 145 2.92 20.00 5.76
C SER A 145 3.18 19.71 4.28
N CYS A 146 3.47 18.44 3.96
CA CYS A 146 3.65 18.00 2.58
C CYS A 146 2.37 18.14 1.73
N ARG A 147 1.20 17.93 2.32
CA ARG A 147 -0.08 18.07 1.63
C ARG A 147 -0.35 19.51 1.26
N MET A 148 -0.14 20.44 2.20
CA MET A 148 -0.38 21.86 1.97
C MET A 148 0.58 22.47 0.94
N LYS A 149 1.81 21.97 0.86
CA LYS A 149 2.81 22.51 -0.07
C LYS A 149 2.54 22.12 -1.52
N THR A 150 2.07 20.89 -1.75
CA THR A 150 1.82 20.38 -3.10
C THR A 150 0.52 20.89 -3.72
N THR A 151 -0.50 21.20 -2.91
CA THR A 151 -1.75 21.80 -3.42
C THR A 151 -1.61 23.25 -3.86
N ASN A 152 -0.50 23.93 -3.50
CA ASN A 152 -0.21 25.31 -3.88
C ASN A 152 0.72 25.44 -5.10
N VAL A 153 1.09 24.33 -5.73
CA VAL A 153 1.86 24.34 -6.98
C VAL A 153 0.86 24.37 -8.14
N THR A 154 0.40 25.57 -8.50
CA THR A 154 -0.42 25.82 -9.70
C THR A 154 0.38 26.68 -10.67
#